data_AF-A0A527Z6Q1-F1
#
_entry.id   AF-A0A527Z6Q1-F1
#
_cell.length_a   1.000
_cell.length_b   1.000
_cell.length_c   1.000
_cell.angle_alpha   90.00
_cell.angle_beta   90.00
_cell.angle_gamma   90.00
#
_symmetry.space_group_name_H-M   'P 1'
#
loop_
_entity.id
_entity.type
_entity.pdbx_description
1 polymer ?
#
loop_
_entity_poly.entity_id
_entity_poly.type
_entity_poly.pdbx_seq_one_letter_code
_entity_poly.pdbx_strand_id
1 'polypeptide(L)' 'MDTARRFSWSDARLRSTIWQVLVVGLVLAGIFWFVANALHNLESRRIASGFGFLASEAGLPIGEHLISYTPADTYS' A
#
# COMPACT_ATOMS: atom_id res chain seq x y z
N MET A 1 -42.26 -14.80 14.20
CA MET A 1 -41.92 -14.26 15.54
C MET A 1 -40.42 -14.08 15.56
N ASP A 2 -39.98 -12.82 15.59
CA ASP A 2 -38.58 -12.46 15.39
C ASP A 2 -37.68 -13.03 16.47
N THR A 3 -36.73 -13.87 16.06
CA THR A 3 -35.69 -14.40 16.92
C THR A 3 -34.73 -13.26 17.26
N ALA A 4 -35.07 -12.47 18.28
CA ALA A 4 -34.21 -11.43 18.82
C ALA A 4 -32.87 -12.07 19.20
N ARG A 5 -31.83 -11.83 18.39
CA ARG A 5 -30.47 -12.34 18.60
C ARG A 5 -29.93 -11.69 19.86
N ARG A 6 -30.13 -12.33 21.02
CA ARG A 6 -29.59 -11.87 22.29
C ARG A 6 -28.08 -11.89 22.19
N PHE A 7 -27.48 -10.70 22.16
CA PHE A 7 -26.03 -10.54 22.23
C PHE A 7 -25.57 -11.15 23.57
N SER A 8 -24.85 -12.27 23.50
CA SER A 8 -24.29 -12.95 24.67
C SER A 8 -22.79 -13.12 24.51
N TRP A 9 -22.02 -12.61 25.45
CA TRP A 9 -20.57 -12.78 25.51
C TRP A 9 -20.13 -14.25 25.62
N SER A 10 -21.02 -15.13 26.12
CA SER A 10 -20.78 -16.57 26.20
C SER A 10 -20.96 -17.29 24.85
N ASP A 11 -21.45 -16.62 23.80
CA ASP A 11 -21.60 -17.21 22.47
C ASP A 11 -20.21 -17.43 21.84
N ALA A 12 -19.91 -18.70 21.56
CA ALA A 12 -18.66 -19.11 20.93
C ALA A 12 -18.46 -18.44 19.56
N ARG A 13 -19.53 -18.19 18.79
CA ARG A 13 -19.44 -17.53 17.48
C ARG A 13 -19.01 -16.07 17.61
N LEU A 14 -19.61 -15.33 18.54
CA LEU A 14 -19.26 -13.94 18.79
C LEU A 14 -17.78 -13.81 19.21
N ARG A 15 -17.35 -14.61 20.19
CA ARG A 15 -15.95 -14.62 20.66
C ARG A 15 -14.98 -14.99 19.54
N SER A 16 -15.32 -15.98 18.71
CA SER A 16 -14.50 -16.37 17.55
C SER A 16 -14.35 -15.24 16.54
N THR A 17 -15.45 -14.56 16.18
CA THR A 17 -15.40 -13.43 15.24
C THR A 17 -14.56 -12.28 15.79
N ILE A 18 -14.69 -11.96 17.08
CA ILE A 18 -13.89 -10.91 17.73
C ILE A 18 -12.40 -11.24 17.63
N TRP A 19 -11.99 -12.47 17.98
CA TRP A 19 -10.59 -12.86 17.89
C TRP A 19 -10.04 -12.84 16.47
N GLN A 20 -10.84 -13.24 15.47
CA GLN A 20 -10.43 -13.16 14.07
C GLN A 20 -10.17 -11.69 13.66
N VAL A 21 -11.10 -10.78 13.97
CA VAL A 21 -10.95 -9.36 13.65
C VAL A 21 -9.76 -8.76 14.39
N LEU A 22 -9.56 -9.11 15.67
CA LEU A 22 -8.42 -8.64 16.45
C LEU A 22 -7.09 -9.11 15.87
N VAL A 23 -6.97 -10.40 15.51
CA VAL A 23 -5.75 -10.95 14.94
C VAL A 23 -5.46 -10.34 13.56
N VAL A 24 -6.46 -10.27 12.68
CA VAL A 24 -6.31 -9.63 11.36
C VAL A 24 -5.93 -8.16 11.52
N GLY A 25 -6.59 -7.44 12.43
CA GLY A 25 -6.29 -6.05 12.73
C GLY A 25 -4.85 -5.86 13.23
N LEU A 26 -4.38 -6.72 14.14
CA LEU A 26 -3.01 -6.69 14.64
C LEU A 26 -1.99 -6.95 13.53
N VAL A 27 -2.24 -7.93 12.65
CA VAL A 27 -1.37 -8.24 11.51
C VAL A 27 -1.30 -7.06 10.54
N LEU A 28 -2.43 -6.48 10.16
CA LEU A 28 -2.48 -5.31 9.27
C LEU A 28 -1.77 -4.10 9.89
N ALA A 29 -1.99 -3.85 11.18
CA ALA A 29 -1.30 -2.79 11.91
C ALA A 29 0.22 -3.01 11.95
N GLY A 30 0.65 -4.24 12.19
CA GLY A 30 2.07 -4.61 12.16
C GLY A 30 2.70 -4.38 10.79
N ILE A 31 2.06 -4.87 9.72
CA ILE A 31 2.52 -4.65 8.34
C ILE A 31 2.62 -3.16 8.03
N PHE A 32 1.58 -2.39 8.35
CA PHE A 32 1.58 -0.94 8.15
C PHE A 32 2.73 -0.26 8.89
N TRP A 33 2.95 -0.62 10.16
CA TRP A 33 4.04 -0.08 10.96
C TRP A 33 5.42 -0.41 10.35
N PHE A 34 5.64 -1.65 9.91
CA PHE A 34 6.90 -2.04 9.25
C PHE A 34 7.12 -1.27 7.95
N VAL A 35 6.10 -1.13 7.11
CA VAL A 35 6.19 -0.38 5.84
C VAL A 35 6.50 1.09 6.12
N ALA A 36 5.78 1.73 7.03
CA ALA A 36 6.01 3.12 7.39
C ALA A 36 7.41 3.34 7.95
N ASN A 37 7.88 2.43 8.82
CA ASN A 37 9.23 2.48 9.37
C ASN A 37 10.30 2.32 8.27
N ALA A 38 10.12 1.36 7.36
CA ALA A 38 11.04 1.14 6.25
C ALA A 38 11.12 2.39 5.35
N LEU A 39 9.97 2.95 4.95
CA LEU A 39 9.91 4.17 4.13
C LEU A 39 10.61 5.35 4.81
N HIS A 40 10.38 5.56 6.11
CA HIS A 40 11.05 6.62 6.87
C HIS A 40 12.58 6.44 6.91
N ASN A 41 13.06 5.20 7.06
CA ASN A 41 14.49 4.90 7.01
C ASN A 41 15.10 5.12 5.60
N LEU A 42 14.35 4.83 4.54
CA LEU A 42 14.80 5.08 3.16
C LEU A 42 14.87 6.58 2.86
N GLU A 43 13.85 7.33 3.29
CA GLU A 43 13.77 8.79 3.12
C GLU A 43 14.94 9.50 3.82
N SER A 44 15.20 9.17 5.08
CA SER A 44 16.33 9.74 5.84
C SER A 44 17.70 9.45 5.22
N ARG A 45 17.81 8.35 4.46
CA ARG A 45 19.03 7.96 3.72
C ARG A 45 19.04 8.45 2.27
N ARG A 46 18.04 9.22 1.84
CA ARG A 46 17.90 9.72 0.47
C ARG A 46 17.94 8.60 -0.56
N ILE A 47 17.46 7.41 -0.19
CA ILE A 47 17.35 6.28 -1.10
C ILE A 47 16.05 6.46 -1.88
N ALA A 48 16.16 6.69 -3.19
CA ALA A 48 15.02 6.75 -4.07
C ALA A 48 14.34 5.37 -4.11
N SER A 49 13.14 5.28 -3.55
CA SER A 49 12.32 4.07 -3.51
C SER A 49 10.93 4.33 -4.07
N GLY A 50 10.29 3.29 -4.62
CA GLY A 50 8.97 3.38 -5.22
C GLY A 50 9.01 3.67 -6.73
N PHE A 51 7.89 4.16 -7.27
CA PHE A 51 7.70 4.32 -8.72
C PHE A 51 7.66 5.79 -9.18
N GLY A 52 8.16 6.72 -8.36
CA GLY A 52 8.21 8.15 -8.72
C GLY A 52 9.02 8.42 -9.99
N PHE A 53 9.94 7.53 -10.36
CA PHE A 53 10.70 7.61 -11.61
C PHE A 53 9.81 7.54 -12.86
N LEU A 54 8.63 6.91 -12.79
CA LEU A 54 7.71 6.82 -13.94
C LEU A 54 7.14 8.18 -14.35
N ALA A 55 7.15 9.15 -13.43
CA ALA A 55 6.73 10.53 -13.70
C ALA A 55 7.92 11.44 -14.09
N SER A 56 9.14 10.91 -14.11
CA SER A 56 10.33 11.67 -14.52
C SER A 56 10.56 11.52 -16.02
N GLU A 57 10.94 12.61 -16.68
CA GLU A 57 11.38 12.58 -18.08
C GLU A 57 12.62 11.68 -18.23
N ALA A 58 12.85 11.17 -19.44
CA ALA A 58 14.04 10.37 -19.71
C ALA A 58 15.30 11.17 -19.37
N GLY A 59 16.11 10.66 -18.43
CA GLY A 59 17.33 11.34 -17.96
C GLY A 59 18.41 11.53 -19.05
N LEU A 60 18.24 10.86 -20.20
CA LEU A 60 19.04 11.01 -21.40
C LEU A 60 18.10 11.06 -22.62
N PRO A 61 18.07 12.18 -23.37
CA PRO A 61 17.27 12.26 -24.59
C PRO A 61 17.84 11.35 -25.69
N ILE A 62 16.96 10.86 -26.56
CA ILE A 62 17.36 10.18 -27.80
C ILE A 62 17.94 11.23 -28.76
N GLY A 63 19.24 11.12 -29.04
CA GLY A 63 19.97 12.08 -29.88
C GLY A 63 19.36 12.28 -31.27
N GLU A 64 19.26 11.20 -32.07
CA GLU A 64 18.59 11.23 -33.37
C GLU A 64 17.26 10.46 -33.35
N HIS A 65 16.21 11.10 -33.84
CA HIS A 65 14.88 10.53 -33.99
C HIS A 65 14.27 10.92 -35.34
N LEU A 66 13.68 9.94 -36.06
CA LEU A 66 13.07 10.12 -37.39
C LEU A 66 11.64 10.67 -37.33
N ILE A 67 11.04 10.68 -36.14
CA ILE A 67 9.71 11.18 -35.83
C ILE A 67 9.81 12.17 -34.67
N SER A 68 8.87 13.12 -34.56
CA SER A 68 8.82 14.05 -33.43
C SER A 68 8.81 13.28 -32.10
N TYR A 69 9.75 13.61 -31.23
CA TYR A 69 9.93 12.98 -29.93
C TYR A 69 10.43 14.01 -28.92
N THR A 70 9.91 13.98 -27.71
CA THR A 70 10.47 14.64 -26.53
C THR A 70 10.65 13.65 -25.38
N PRO A 71 11.68 13.81 -24.53
CA PRO A 71 11.87 13.01 -23.31
C PRO A 71 10.67 12.94 -22.36
N ALA A 72 9.72 13.88 -22.48
CA ALA A 72 8.48 13.93 -21.71
C ALA A 72 7.33 13.10 -22.31
N ASP A 73 7.47 12.58 -23.54
CA ASP A 73 6.41 11.84 -24.20
C ASP A 73 6.10 10.53 -23.45
N THR A 74 4.81 10.32 -23.18
CA THR A 74 4.29 9.08 -22.60
C THR A 74 3.81 8.14 -23.71
N TYR A 75 3.55 6.87 -23.40
CA TYR A 75 2.96 5.93 -24.37
C TYR A 75 1.50 6.34 -24.69
N SER A 76 1.29 7.12 -25.76
CA SER A 76 -0.03 7.45 -26.30
C SER A 76 0.01 7.71 -27.81
#